data_AF-A0A9D8FGA4-F1
#
_entry.id   AF-A0A9D8FGA4-F1
#
_cell.length_a   1.000
_cell.length_b   1.000
_cell.length_c   1.000
_cell.angle_alpha   90.00
_cell.angle_beta   90.00
_cell.angle_gamma   90.00
#
_symmetry.space_group_name_H-M   'P 1'
#
loop_
_entity.id
_entity.type
_entity.pdbx_description
1 polymer ?
#
loop_
_entity_poly.entity_id
_entity_poly.type
_entity_poly.pdbx_seq_one_letter_code
_entity_poly.pdbx_strand_id
1 'polypeptide(L)'
;MDIHFNIFQAYHGGNLNSPDEINRLEDNFTRAFLITLQKIKENCSDEFKKIVNTLIGQKVNDSCAFDLQNLNDKNTLRKLQKSNNKIFLSIARNKHDIDVESIKKEYSKVGKILDNLNDENKKKALKNEIKQAQKKNQDLEFEGFNIKADELSFFYSLLHECRPDGWIYEGIESNNPMAVLIESKVGNNKLTNAQIIRHLLNENGFNIKDIPNKVNDQMFICKTWDDIYRCLSNYENEFLQNEKGVICIEIIKEFKEYLEMSGEVLSLKLANENSNDQDILRKQLRLFLEKLDIEVEKEFSGDLKRGDRNLDGNWDFYGKLNGTEISQNPHFSIYMFEEELGCVLTSSKGKTKRVLEHKSFKQTLNSFYSQNKENLGSDFLFFELMNYRIIDWKKGQIRGDSADTFRLKIRFDELEKSSLSIDGMIDTAIKFRPLAKQVDIGIKFPWVKLKDENTEKFRARAYNLISNPDELIRTYIEFMKCFKHLL
;
A
#
# COMPACT_ATOMS: atom_id res chain seq x y z
N MET A 1 -6.57 10.47 -19.41
CA MET A 1 -7.03 9.46 -20.39
C MET A 1 -8.35 8.93 -19.83
N ASP A 2 -9.33 8.57 -20.65
CA ASP A 2 -10.53 7.93 -20.09
C ASP A 2 -10.11 6.55 -19.58
N ILE A 3 -10.41 6.28 -18.30
CA ILE A 3 -10.02 5.08 -17.54
C ILE A 3 -10.48 3.80 -18.27
N HIS A 4 -11.53 3.92 -19.10
CA HIS A 4 -12.05 2.85 -19.95
C HIS A 4 -11.14 2.42 -21.11
N PHE A 5 -10.05 3.14 -21.38
CA PHE A 5 -9.09 2.81 -22.44
C PHE A 5 -7.76 2.24 -21.92
N ASN A 6 -7.56 2.18 -20.60
CA ASN A 6 -6.37 1.54 -20.04
C ASN A 6 -6.41 0.03 -20.35
N ILE A 7 -5.39 -0.51 -21.04
CA ILE A 7 -5.43 -1.92 -21.48
C ILE A 7 -5.45 -2.91 -20.31
N PHE A 8 -5.07 -2.45 -19.11
CA PHE A 8 -5.10 -3.23 -17.89
C PHE A 8 -6.37 -3.04 -17.08
N GLN A 9 -7.31 -2.18 -17.48
CA GLN A 9 -8.56 -1.96 -16.75
C GLN A 9 -9.42 -3.23 -16.64
N ALA A 10 -9.39 -4.09 -17.67
CA ALA A 10 -10.06 -5.39 -17.64
C ALA A 10 -9.59 -6.29 -16.48
N TYR A 11 -8.43 -5.99 -15.90
CA TYR A 11 -7.84 -6.70 -14.78
C TYR A 11 -8.13 -6.07 -13.41
N HIS A 12 -8.88 -4.98 -13.34
CA HIS A 12 -9.17 -4.23 -12.11
C HIS A 12 -10.29 -4.84 -11.25
N GLY A 13 -11.00 -5.86 -11.78
CA GLY A 13 -12.06 -6.56 -11.07
C GLY A 13 -11.51 -7.58 -10.06
N GLY A 14 -11.92 -7.46 -8.80
CA GLY A 14 -11.67 -8.47 -7.78
C GLY A 14 -12.00 -8.01 -6.35
N ASN A 15 -12.51 -8.93 -5.55
CA ASN A 15 -12.83 -8.80 -4.15
C ASN A 15 -11.69 -9.40 -3.34
N LEU A 16 -11.01 -8.57 -2.55
CA LEU A 16 -9.94 -8.99 -1.63
C LEU A 16 -10.43 -9.93 -0.51
N ASN A 17 -11.73 -10.19 -0.41
CA ASN A 17 -12.30 -11.16 0.53
C ASN A 17 -12.47 -12.57 -0.05
N SER A 18 -12.20 -12.77 -1.35
CA SER A 18 -12.28 -14.07 -2.02
C SER A 18 -10.87 -14.55 -2.41
N PRO A 19 -10.40 -15.70 -1.90
CA PRO A 19 -9.09 -16.25 -2.28
C PRO A 19 -8.93 -16.45 -3.79
N ASP A 20 -9.99 -16.85 -4.49
CA ASP A 20 -9.95 -17.06 -5.95
C ASP A 20 -9.81 -15.73 -6.70
N GLU A 21 -10.44 -14.66 -6.20
CA GLU A 21 -10.32 -13.33 -6.80
C GLU A 21 -8.97 -12.68 -6.48
N ILE A 22 -8.42 -12.92 -5.28
CA ILE A 22 -7.04 -12.56 -4.94
C ILE A 22 -6.06 -13.21 -5.91
N ASN A 23 -6.14 -14.53 -6.11
CA ASN A 23 -5.23 -15.25 -7.01
C ASN A 23 -5.32 -14.72 -8.45
N ARG A 24 -6.53 -14.38 -8.91
CA ARG A 24 -6.74 -13.74 -10.23
C ARG A 24 -6.11 -12.35 -10.29
N LEU A 25 -6.22 -11.56 -9.24
CA LEU A 25 -5.56 -10.26 -9.16
C LEU A 25 -4.04 -10.44 -9.23
N GLU A 26 -3.45 -11.29 -8.39
CA GLU A 26 -2.01 -11.62 -8.40
C GLU A 26 -1.52 -12.02 -9.82
N ASP A 27 -2.25 -12.93 -10.48
CA ASP A 27 -1.99 -13.32 -11.87
C ASP A 27 -2.01 -12.13 -12.84
N ASN A 28 -2.99 -11.25 -12.69
CA ASN A 28 -3.17 -10.13 -13.57
C ASN A 28 -2.10 -9.05 -13.39
N PHE A 29 -1.68 -8.78 -12.14
CA PHE A 29 -0.56 -7.87 -11.88
C PHE A 29 0.73 -8.40 -12.49
N THR A 30 1.02 -9.68 -12.30
CA THR A 30 2.20 -10.30 -12.90
C THR A 30 2.13 -10.27 -14.43
N ARG A 31 0.95 -10.54 -15.01
CA ARG A 31 0.72 -10.41 -16.45
C ARG A 31 0.97 -8.99 -16.96
N ALA A 32 0.39 -7.98 -16.30
CA ALA A 32 0.57 -6.60 -16.69
C ALA A 32 2.04 -6.19 -16.63
N PHE A 33 2.73 -6.56 -15.56
CA PHE A 33 4.16 -6.32 -15.39
C PHE A 33 5.00 -6.94 -16.50
N LEU A 34 4.77 -8.23 -16.82
CA LEU A 34 5.52 -8.92 -17.88
C LEU A 34 5.24 -8.35 -19.28
N ILE A 35 3.99 -7.98 -19.58
CA ILE A 35 3.64 -7.29 -20.83
C ILE A 35 4.37 -5.96 -20.93
N THR A 36 4.41 -5.17 -19.85
CA THR A 36 5.14 -3.90 -19.83
C THR A 36 6.63 -4.12 -20.09
N LEU A 37 7.27 -5.08 -19.39
CA LEU A 37 8.68 -5.40 -19.65
C LEU A 37 8.93 -5.87 -21.09
N GLN A 38 8.04 -6.70 -21.64
CA GLN A 38 8.15 -7.17 -23.02
C GLN A 38 8.06 -6.01 -24.01
N LYS A 39 7.12 -5.07 -23.83
CA LYS A 39 6.98 -3.90 -24.68
C LYS A 39 8.16 -2.95 -24.59
N ILE A 40 8.72 -2.76 -23.40
CA ILE A 40 9.96 -2.00 -23.24
C ILE A 40 11.10 -2.72 -23.97
N LYS A 41 11.27 -4.03 -23.81
CA LYS A 41 12.30 -4.80 -24.52
C LYS A 41 12.21 -4.66 -26.04
N GLU A 42 11.00 -4.78 -26.60
CA GLU A 42 10.75 -4.70 -28.05
C GLU A 42 11.11 -3.33 -28.66
N ASN A 43 10.99 -2.25 -27.89
CA ASN A 43 11.09 -0.88 -28.40
C ASN A 43 12.31 -0.11 -27.87
N CYS A 44 12.80 -0.45 -26.68
CA CYS A 44 13.75 0.28 -25.84
C CYS A 44 14.68 -0.73 -25.10
N SER A 45 15.45 -1.54 -25.84
CA SER A 45 16.17 -2.69 -25.25
C SER A 45 17.24 -2.30 -24.22
N ASP A 46 17.94 -1.19 -24.41
CA ASP A 46 18.99 -0.78 -23.47
C ASP A 46 18.41 -0.33 -22.13
N GLU A 47 17.31 0.43 -22.15
CA GLU A 47 16.56 0.80 -20.95
C GLU A 47 15.93 -0.42 -20.28
N PHE A 48 15.40 -1.38 -21.06
CA PHE A 48 14.95 -2.67 -20.55
C PHE A 48 16.04 -3.38 -19.74
N LYS A 49 17.26 -3.48 -20.29
CA LYS A 49 18.39 -4.12 -19.60
C LYS A 49 18.72 -3.41 -18.29
N LYS A 50 18.67 -2.07 -18.26
CA LYS A 50 18.88 -1.28 -17.04
C LYS A 50 17.78 -1.51 -15.99
N ILE A 51 16.52 -1.55 -16.41
CA ILE A 51 15.37 -1.83 -15.54
C ILE A 51 15.51 -3.21 -14.91
N VAL A 52 15.68 -4.26 -15.71
CA VAL A 52 15.80 -5.62 -15.18
C VAL A 52 17.01 -5.73 -14.26
N ASN A 53 18.17 -5.19 -14.65
CA ASN A 53 19.35 -5.18 -13.77
C ASN A 53 19.10 -4.45 -12.44
N THR A 54 18.30 -3.38 -12.43
CA THR A 54 17.93 -2.67 -11.19
C THR A 54 16.94 -3.48 -10.34
N LEU A 55 16.04 -4.23 -10.98
CA LEU A 55 15.03 -5.04 -10.30
C LEU A 55 15.62 -6.33 -9.71
N ILE A 56 16.45 -7.05 -10.46
CA ILE A 56 16.96 -8.37 -10.06
C ILE A 56 18.48 -8.41 -9.79
N GLY A 57 19.19 -7.29 -9.91
CA GLY A 57 20.63 -7.21 -9.64
C GLY A 57 21.51 -8.02 -10.60
N GLN A 58 20.97 -8.46 -11.74
CA GLN A 58 21.66 -9.26 -12.74
C GLN A 58 21.63 -8.56 -14.10
N LYS A 59 22.78 -8.60 -14.79
CA LYS A 59 22.86 -8.14 -16.18
C LYS A 59 22.12 -9.13 -17.07
N VAL A 60 21.27 -8.59 -17.94
CA VAL A 60 20.55 -9.36 -18.96
C VAL A 60 20.93 -8.87 -20.35
N ASN A 61 20.79 -9.74 -21.35
CA ASN A 61 21.02 -9.45 -22.76
C ASN A 61 19.69 -9.48 -23.54
N ASP A 62 19.80 -9.32 -24.86
CA ASP A 62 18.64 -9.26 -25.77
C ASP A 62 17.90 -10.61 -25.90
N SER A 63 18.49 -11.70 -25.42
CA SER A 63 17.91 -13.05 -25.45
C SER A 63 16.94 -13.35 -24.31
N CYS A 64 16.70 -12.38 -23.42
CA CYS A 64 15.74 -12.48 -22.32
C CYS A 64 14.31 -12.73 -22.82
N ALA A 65 13.54 -13.59 -22.18
CA ALA A 65 12.16 -13.91 -22.54
C ALA A 65 11.28 -14.05 -21.29
N PHE A 66 9.97 -14.02 -21.51
CA PHE A 66 8.94 -13.96 -20.48
C PHE A 66 7.87 -15.01 -20.75
N ASP A 67 7.36 -15.63 -19.69
CA ASP A 67 6.24 -16.57 -19.77
C ASP A 67 5.36 -16.41 -18.53
N LEU A 68 4.06 -16.65 -18.71
CA LEU A 68 3.09 -16.64 -17.61
C LEU A 68 2.84 -18.04 -17.11
N GLN A 69 2.84 -18.21 -15.79
CA GLN A 69 2.48 -19.44 -15.08
C GLN A 69 3.27 -20.69 -15.48
N ASN A 70 2.92 -21.28 -16.62
CA ASN A 70 3.53 -22.49 -17.14
C ASN A 70 4.38 -22.15 -18.37
N LEU A 71 5.65 -22.52 -18.33
CA LEU A 71 6.50 -22.51 -19.52
C LEU A 71 5.90 -23.44 -20.57
N ASN A 72 5.61 -22.90 -21.75
CA ASN A 72 4.97 -23.64 -22.84
C ASN A 72 5.83 -24.83 -23.31
N ASP A 73 7.15 -24.74 -23.12
CA ASP A 73 8.11 -25.78 -23.47
C ASP A 73 8.73 -26.44 -22.22
N LYS A 74 8.45 -27.74 -22.05
CA LYS A 74 9.04 -28.57 -20.99
C LYS A 74 10.57 -28.66 -21.09
N ASN A 75 11.16 -28.54 -22.27
CA ASN A 75 12.62 -28.56 -22.42
C ASN A 75 13.25 -27.28 -21.87
N THR A 76 12.64 -26.13 -22.14
CA THR A 76 13.00 -24.85 -21.53
C THR A 76 12.99 -24.95 -20.02
N LEU A 77 11.90 -25.42 -19.40
CA LEU A 77 11.82 -25.60 -17.94
C LEU A 77 12.96 -26.49 -17.41
N ARG A 78 13.22 -27.64 -18.06
CA ARG A 78 14.32 -28.55 -17.66
C ARG A 78 15.70 -27.90 -17.75
N LYS A 79 15.93 -27.04 -18.74
CA LYS A 79 17.19 -26.29 -18.89
C LYS A 79 17.32 -25.25 -17.76
N LEU A 80 16.24 -24.51 -17.44
CA LEU A 80 16.21 -23.56 -16.33
C LEU A 80 16.42 -24.23 -14.96
N GLN A 81 15.85 -25.42 -14.75
CA GLN A 81 16.06 -26.20 -13.52
C GLN A 81 17.51 -26.64 -13.32
N LYS A 82 18.27 -26.81 -14.41
CA LYS A 82 19.72 -27.12 -14.36
C LYS A 82 20.61 -25.90 -14.18
N SER A 83 20.06 -24.69 -14.29
CA SER A 83 20.78 -23.43 -14.08
C SER A 83 21.41 -23.35 -12.68
N ASN A 84 22.60 -22.76 -12.58
CA ASN A 84 23.14 -22.31 -11.30
C ASN A 84 22.73 -20.86 -10.95
N ASN A 85 22.16 -20.12 -11.90
CA ASN A 85 21.68 -18.75 -11.76
C ASN A 85 20.14 -18.73 -11.64
N LYS A 86 19.65 -19.13 -10.46
CA LYS A 86 18.21 -19.14 -10.12
C LYS A 86 17.89 -17.98 -9.18
N ILE A 87 16.80 -17.27 -9.46
CA ILE A 87 16.31 -16.16 -8.64
C ILE A 87 14.82 -16.34 -8.38
N PHE A 88 14.43 -16.30 -7.13
CA PHE A 88 13.06 -16.18 -6.70
C PHE A 88 12.77 -14.69 -6.45
N LEU A 89 11.97 -14.09 -7.34
CA LEU A 89 11.53 -12.69 -7.23
C LEU A 89 10.15 -12.64 -6.59
N SER A 90 10.07 -12.18 -5.34
CA SER A 90 8.78 -11.84 -4.73
C SER A 90 8.44 -10.38 -4.95
N ILE A 91 7.20 -10.11 -5.37
CA ILE A 91 6.66 -8.75 -5.48
C ILE A 91 5.42 -8.63 -4.61
N ALA A 92 5.39 -7.70 -3.67
CA ALA A 92 4.25 -7.51 -2.77
C ALA A 92 3.95 -6.03 -2.54
N ARG A 93 2.83 -5.70 -1.87
CA ARG A 93 2.58 -4.32 -1.46
C ARG A 93 3.60 -3.81 -0.44
N ASN A 94 3.81 -4.61 0.59
CA ASN A 94 4.69 -4.29 1.70
C ASN A 94 6.01 -5.03 1.57
N LYS A 95 7.10 -4.34 1.91
CA LYS A 95 8.42 -4.96 1.94
C LYS A 95 8.42 -6.09 2.97
N HIS A 96 8.94 -7.22 2.57
CA HIS A 96 9.15 -8.37 3.44
C HIS A 96 10.51 -8.96 3.11
N ASP A 97 11.15 -9.55 4.11
CA ASP A 97 12.40 -10.26 3.95
C ASP A 97 12.12 -11.77 4.04
N ILE A 98 12.82 -12.53 3.21
CA ILE A 98 12.76 -13.99 3.22
C ILE A 98 13.92 -14.51 4.07
N ASP A 99 13.61 -15.14 5.20
CA ASP A 99 14.61 -15.79 6.04
C ASP A 99 14.90 -17.21 5.52
N VAL A 100 16.08 -17.37 4.91
CA VAL A 100 16.54 -18.64 4.35
C VAL A 100 16.74 -19.70 5.43
N GLU A 101 17.16 -19.34 6.64
CA GLU A 101 17.32 -20.31 7.72
C GLU A 101 15.97 -20.82 8.20
N SER A 102 14.95 -19.96 8.24
CA SER A 102 13.56 -20.40 8.47
C SER A 102 13.10 -21.38 7.39
N ILE A 103 13.36 -21.10 6.11
CA ILE A 103 13.02 -22.01 5.00
C ILE A 103 13.72 -23.36 5.16
N LYS A 104 15.03 -23.38 5.43
CA LYS A 104 15.80 -24.62 5.61
C LYS A 104 15.28 -25.42 6.80
N LYS A 105 14.98 -24.75 7.92
CA LYS A 105 14.43 -25.37 9.12
C LYS A 105 13.07 -26.00 8.85
N GLU A 106 12.15 -25.28 8.20
CA GLU A 106 10.85 -25.82 7.84
C GLU A 106 10.94 -26.95 6.83
N TYR A 107 11.80 -26.82 5.81
CA TYR A 107 12.09 -27.90 4.87
C TYR A 107 12.59 -29.16 5.59
N SER A 108 13.48 -29.04 6.58
CA SER A 108 13.97 -30.21 7.33
C SER A 108 12.87 -30.99 8.06
N LYS A 109 11.79 -30.29 8.46
CA LYS A 109 10.60 -30.92 9.06
C LYS A 109 9.76 -31.65 8.03
N VAL A 110 9.53 -31.02 6.87
CA VAL A 110 8.58 -31.53 5.87
C VAL A 110 9.20 -32.40 4.79
N GLY A 111 10.51 -32.31 4.57
CA GLY A 111 11.23 -33.07 3.53
C GLY A 111 11.01 -34.57 3.68
N LYS A 112 11.07 -35.09 4.92
CA LYS A 112 10.76 -36.51 5.21
C LYS A 112 9.34 -36.90 4.84
N ILE A 113 8.37 -36.00 5.01
CA ILE A 113 6.97 -36.27 4.67
C ILE A 113 6.80 -36.23 3.14
N LEU A 114 7.39 -35.24 2.48
CA LEU A 114 7.34 -35.10 1.03
C LEU A 114 8.03 -36.25 0.29
N ASP A 115 9.18 -36.73 0.79
CA ASP A 115 9.91 -37.87 0.21
C ASP A 115 9.08 -39.17 0.23
N ASN A 116 8.18 -39.31 1.19
CA ASN A 116 7.25 -40.45 1.30
C ASN A 116 5.99 -40.29 0.43
N LEU A 117 5.74 -39.09 -0.10
CA LEU A 117 4.58 -38.73 -0.94
C LEU A 117 4.93 -38.72 -2.44
N ASN A 118 5.76 -39.65 -2.91
CA ASN A 118 6.14 -39.74 -4.32
C ASN A 118 4.96 -40.11 -5.26
N ASP A 119 3.81 -40.51 -4.72
CA ASP A 119 2.59 -40.84 -5.46
C ASP A 119 1.58 -39.68 -5.38
N GLU A 120 1.13 -39.19 -6.55
CA GLU A 120 0.10 -38.16 -6.66
C GLU A 120 -1.24 -38.55 -6.01
N ASN A 121 -1.59 -39.84 -6.00
CA ASN A 121 -2.78 -40.31 -5.30
C ASN A 121 -2.65 -40.12 -3.78
N LYS A 122 -1.45 -40.36 -3.24
CA LYS A 122 -1.16 -40.13 -1.81
C LYS A 122 -1.19 -38.65 -1.46
N LYS A 123 -0.61 -37.77 -2.30
CA LYS A 123 -0.71 -36.31 -2.09
C LYS A 123 -2.16 -35.85 -2.09
N LYS A 124 -2.98 -36.35 -3.02
CA LYS A 124 -4.41 -36.02 -3.10
C LYS A 124 -5.19 -36.54 -1.89
N ALA A 125 -4.90 -37.76 -1.42
CA ALA A 125 -5.49 -38.33 -0.21
C ALA A 125 -5.14 -37.48 1.02
N LEU A 126 -3.86 -37.20 1.25
CA LEU A 126 -3.40 -36.36 2.35
C LEU A 126 -4.02 -34.96 2.30
N LYS A 127 -4.10 -34.32 1.12
CA LYS A 127 -4.75 -33.01 0.96
C LYS A 127 -6.23 -33.03 1.38
N ASN A 128 -6.95 -34.12 1.09
CA ASN A 128 -8.34 -34.27 1.51
C ASN A 128 -8.46 -34.51 3.01
N GLU A 129 -7.57 -35.31 3.61
CA GLU A 129 -7.56 -35.54 5.05
C GLU A 129 -7.21 -34.28 5.84
N ILE A 130 -6.24 -33.49 5.38
CA ILE A 130 -5.91 -32.17 5.95
C ILE A 130 -7.14 -31.26 5.95
N LYS A 131 -7.90 -31.17 4.83
CA LYS A 131 -9.14 -30.38 4.78
C LYS A 131 -10.15 -30.82 5.84
N GLN A 132 -10.27 -32.13 6.09
CA GLN A 132 -11.18 -32.65 7.10
C GLN A 132 -10.68 -32.36 8.52
N ALA A 133 -9.38 -32.51 8.77
CA ALA A 133 -8.75 -32.21 10.05
C ALA A 133 -8.84 -30.71 10.39
N GLN A 134 -8.67 -29.82 9.41
CA GLN A 134 -8.85 -28.37 9.57
C GLN A 134 -10.27 -28.01 10.01
N LYS A 135 -11.29 -28.62 9.40
CA LYS A 135 -12.71 -28.40 9.79
C LYS A 135 -13.00 -28.83 11.23
N LYS A 136 -12.25 -29.80 11.74
CA LYS A 136 -12.40 -30.35 13.09
C LYS A 136 -11.42 -29.74 14.10
N ASN A 137 -10.48 -28.91 13.64
CA ASN A 137 -9.38 -28.35 14.42
C ASN A 137 -8.63 -29.41 15.26
N GLN A 138 -8.21 -30.50 14.61
CA GLN A 138 -7.57 -31.64 15.26
C GLN A 138 -6.26 -32.02 14.56
N ASP A 139 -5.37 -32.67 15.29
CA ASP A 139 -4.16 -33.28 14.72
C ASP A 139 -4.53 -34.35 13.67
N LEU A 140 -3.64 -34.55 12.70
CA LEU A 140 -3.80 -35.53 11.63
C LEU A 140 -2.67 -36.56 11.69
N GLU A 141 -3.05 -37.81 11.93
CA GLU A 141 -2.16 -38.95 11.74
C GLU A 141 -2.34 -39.51 10.32
N PHE A 142 -1.28 -39.48 9.50
CA PHE A 142 -1.29 -39.97 8.13
C PHE A 142 -0.04 -40.79 7.85
N GLU A 143 -0.22 -42.07 7.47
CA GLU A 143 0.85 -43.02 7.13
C GLU A 143 2.06 -43.00 8.10
N GLY A 144 1.80 -42.89 9.41
CA GLY A 144 2.82 -42.91 10.46
C GLY A 144 3.46 -41.55 10.78
N PHE A 145 2.97 -40.47 10.18
CA PHE A 145 3.33 -39.09 10.52
C PHE A 145 2.18 -38.41 11.26
N ASN A 146 2.51 -37.63 12.29
CA ASN A 146 1.53 -36.77 12.97
C ASN A 146 1.77 -35.31 12.56
N ILE A 147 0.75 -34.68 11.98
CA ILE A 147 0.72 -33.26 11.64
C ILE A 147 -0.18 -32.56 12.64
N LYS A 148 0.38 -31.59 13.37
CA LYS A 148 -0.40 -30.86 14.38
C LYS A 148 -1.45 -29.97 13.74
N ALA A 149 -2.54 -29.72 14.47
CA ALA A 149 -3.66 -28.88 14.01
C ALA A 149 -3.20 -27.49 13.50
N ASP A 150 -2.24 -26.88 14.18
CA ASP A 150 -1.67 -25.57 13.82
C ASP A 150 -0.75 -25.61 12.58
N GLU A 151 -0.23 -26.78 12.20
CA GLU A 151 0.61 -26.98 11.02
C GLU A 151 -0.21 -27.35 9.77
N LEU A 152 -1.50 -27.70 9.91
CA LEU A 152 -2.33 -28.17 8.79
C LEU A 152 -2.42 -27.17 7.63
N SER A 153 -2.50 -25.87 7.90
CA SER A 153 -2.57 -24.84 6.85
C SER A 153 -1.28 -24.76 6.03
N PHE A 154 -0.13 -24.91 6.71
CA PHE A 154 1.18 -24.97 6.06
C PHE A 154 1.26 -26.16 5.10
N PHE A 155 0.94 -27.37 5.55
CA PHE A 155 0.95 -28.57 4.70
C PHE A 155 -0.06 -28.48 3.55
N TYR A 156 -1.25 -27.93 3.82
CA TYR A 156 -2.25 -27.73 2.78
C TYR A 156 -1.74 -26.82 1.64
N SER A 157 -1.05 -25.73 1.99
CA SER A 157 -0.44 -24.80 1.04
C SER A 157 0.72 -25.43 0.26
N LEU A 158 1.56 -26.20 0.96
CA LEU A 158 2.71 -26.92 0.38
C LEU A 158 2.28 -27.96 -0.67
N LEU A 159 1.19 -28.68 -0.41
CA LEU A 159 0.61 -29.68 -1.32
C LEU A 159 -0.30 -29.08 -2.40
N HIS A 160 -0.43 -27.75 -2.45
CA HIS A 160 -1.13 -27.11 -3.55
C HIS A 160 -0.35 -27.25 -4.86
N GLU A 161 -1.02 -27.05 -5.98
CA GLU A 161 -0.36 -27.01 -7.29
C GLU A 161 0.73 -25.94 -7.29
N CYS A 162 1.93 -26.30 -7.74
CA CYS A 162 3.01 -25.35 -7.95
C CYS A 162 2.79 -24.66 -9.30
N ARG A 163 2.21 -23.46 -9.24
CA ARG A 163 2.03 -22.60 -10.38
C ARG A 163 2.65 -21.25 -10.04
N PRO A 164 3.88 -20.95 -10.52
CA PRO A 164 4.43 -19.60 -10.43
C PRO A 164 3.48 -18.59 -11.06
N ASP A 165 3.60 -17.30 -10.74
CA ASP A 165 2.80 -16.29 -11.43
C ASP A 165 3.43 -15.93 -12.79
N GLY A 166 4.76 -15.98 -12.88
CA GLY A 166 5.48 -15.70 -14.11
C GLY A 166 6.95 -16.10 -14.08
N TRP A 167 7.58 -16.03 -15.25
CA TRP A 167 8.99 -16.34 -15.46
C TRP A 167 9.68 -15.24 -16.26
N ILE A 168 10.93 -14.95 -15.90
CA ILE A 168 11.88 -14.21 -16.73
C ILE A 168 13.11 -15.11 -16.88
N TYR A 169 13.57 -15.34 -18.10
CA TYR A 169 14.72 -16.21 -18.30
C TYR A 169 15.55 -15.78 -19.49
N GLU A 170 16.82 -16.17 -19.49
CA GLU A 170 17.76 -15.83 -20.55
C GLU A 170 18.71 -16.98 -20.87
N GLY A 171 19.12 -17.06 -22.14
CA GLY A 171 20.27 -17.87 -22.53
C GLY A 171 19.98 -19.36 -22.47
N ILE A 172 18.77 -19.78 -22.90
CA ILE A 172 18.34 -21.19 -22.90
C ILE A 172 19.33 -22.10 -23.64
N GLU A 173 20.02 -21.59 -24.67
CA GLU A 173 21.04 -22.35 -25.40
C GLU A 173 22.43 -22.33 -24.73
N SER A 174 22.59 -21.58 -23.64
CA SER A 174 23.83 -21.56 -22.85
C SER A 174 23.89 -22.70 -21.84
N ASN A 175 25.11 -23.01 -21.38
CA ASN A 175 25.33 -24.00 -20.33
C ASN A 175 24.85 -23.54 -18.93
N ASN A 176 24.53 -22.26 -18.76
CA ASN A 176 24.07 -21.71 -17.49
C ASN A 176 23.04 -20.59 -17.72
N PRO A 177 21.80 -20.92 -18.12
CA PRO A 177 20.76 -19.93 -18.37
C PRO A 177 20.42 -19.16 -17.09
N MET A 178 19.95 -17.93 -17.17
CA MET A 178 19.36 -17.25 -16.01
C MET A 178 17.89 -17.66 -15.89
N ALA A 179 17.42 -17.95 -14.68
CA ALA A 179 16.02 -18.29 -14.41
C ALA A 179 15.48 -17.48 -13.22
N VAL A 180 14.52 -16.59 -13.49
CA VAL A 180 13.77 -15.84 -12.48
C VAL A 180 12.34 -16.36 -12.42
N LEU A 181 11.93 -16.82 -11.23
CA LEU A 181 10.56 -17.22 -10.94
C LEU A 181 9.90 -16.08 -10.15
N ILE A 182 8.76 -15.60 -10.64
CA ILE A 182 8.01 -14.50 -10.01
C ILE A 182 6.85 -15.07 -9.19
N GLU A 183 6.72 -14.59 -7.97
CA GLU A 183 5.56 -14.80 -7.10
C GLU A 183 5.10 -13.44 -6.56
N SER A 184 3.89 -13.06 -6.94
CA SER A 184 3.29 -11.77 -6.62
C SER A 184 2.26 -11.88 -5.51
N LYS A 185 2.08 -10.80 -4.75
CA LYS A 185 1.07 -10.69 -3.69
C LYS A 185 0.40 -9.33 -3.77
N VAL A 186 -0.91 -9.30 -3.52
CA VAL A 186 -1.73 -8.08 -3.54
C VAL A 186 -2.25 -7.75 -2.15
N GLY A 187 -2.46 -6.46 -1.88
CA GLY A 187 -2.98 -6.00 -0.60
C GLY A 187 -2.10 -6.41 0.58
N ASN A 188 -2.71 -6.98 1.62
CA ASN A 188 -2.02 -7.45 2.83
C ASN A 188 -1.56 -8.90 2.76
N ASN A 189 -1.74 -9.58 1.61
CA ASN A 189 -1.31 -10.96 1.48
C ASN A 189 0.21 -11.05 1.55
N LYS A 190 0.69 -12.11 2.19
CA LYS A 190 2.11 -12.36 2.39
C LYS A 190 2.49 -13.66 1.74
N LEU A 191 3.70 -13.68 1.21
CA LEU A 191 4.32 -14.91 0.75
C LEU A 191 4.62 -15.81 1.96
N THR A 192 4.16 -17.05 1.91
CA THR A 192 4.42 -18.03 2.96
C THR A 192 5.62 -18.90 2.62
N ASN A 193 6.34 -19.37 3.65
CA ASN A 193 7.42 -20.34 3.46
C ASN A 193 6.96 -21.62 2.76
N ALA A 194 5.70 -22.05 2.97
CA ALA A 194 5.11 -23.19 2.26
C ALA A 194 5.08 -22.97 0.74
N GLN A 195 4.70 -21.77 0.28
CA GLN A 195 4.72 -21.41 -1.13
C GLN A 195 6.16 -21.41 -1.67
N ILE A 196 7.10 -20.81 -0.94
CA ILE A 196 8.50 -20.77 -1.35
C ILE A 196 9.05 -22.19 -1.49
N ILE A 197 8.92 -23.03 -0.47
CA ILE A 197 9.39 -24.42 -0.47
C ILE A 197 8.73 -25.20 -1.62
N ARG A 198 7.45 -24.99 -1.89
CA ARG A 198 6.74 -25.58 -3.02
C ARG A 198 7.40 -25.20 -4.36
N HIS A 199 7.69 -23.93 -4.61
CA HIS A 199 8.38 -23.49 -5.83
C HIS A 199 9.82 -23.98 -5.92
N LEU A 200 10.52 -24.13 -4.79
CA LEU A 200 11.86 -24.69 -4.77
C LEU A 200 11.86 -26.17 -5.15
N LEU A 201 10.94 -26.99 -4.62
CA LEU A 201 10.96 -28.44 -4.77
C LEU A 201 10.25 -28.98 -6.02
N ASN A 202 9.18 -28.32 -6.46
CA ASN A 202 8.25 -28.92 -7.42
C ASN A 202 8.81 -28.91 -8.85
N GLU A 203 8.32 -29.85 -9.67
CA GLU A 203 8.69 -30.00 -11.09
C GLU A 203 8.28 -28.81 -11.97
N ASN A 204 7.28 -28.03 -11.58
CA ASN A 204 6.90 -26.79 -12.26
C ASN A 204 7.62 -25.55 -11.70
N GLY A 205 8.48 -25.74 -10.70
CA GLY A 205 9.34 -24.70 -10.13
C GLY A 205 10.82 -24.98 -10.43
N PHE A 206 11.69 -24.74 -9.45
CA PHE A 206 13.14 -24.90 -9.60
C PHE A 206 13.65 -26.35 -9.42
N ASN A 207 12.84 -27.26 -8.90
CA ASN A 207 13.17 -28.68 -8.70
C ASN A 207 14.50 -28.93 -7.93
N ILE A 208 14.73 -28.16 -6.88
CA ILE A 208 15.89 -28.22 -5.99
C ILE A 208 15.62 -29.22 -4.86
N LYS A 209 16.06 -30.46 -5.05
CA LYS A 209 15.84 -31.54 -4.06
C LYS A 209 16.64 -31.41 -2.76
N ASP A 210 17.67 -30.57 -2.72
CA ASP A 210 18.56 -30.40 -1.56
C ASP A 210 18.60 -28.93 -1.15
N ILE A 211 17.49 -28.46 -0.58
CA ILE A 211 17.33 -27.06 -0.12
C ILE A 211 18.43 -26.64 0.87
N PRO A 212 18.79 -27.43 1.91
CA PRO A 212 19.77 -27.03 2.91
C PRO A 212 21.12 -26.60 2.34
N ASN A 213 21.58 -27.28 1.28
CA ASN A 213 22.89 -27.03 0.70
C ASN A 213 22.87 -26.11 -0.53
N LYS A 214 21.74 -26.01 -1.23
CA LYS A 214 21.67 -25.31 -2.54
C LYS A 214 20.98 -23.94 -2.49
N VAL A 215 20.24 -23.65 -1.42
CA VAL A 215 19.49 -22.40 -1.27
C VAL A 215 20.27 -21.44 -0.38
N ASN A 216 20.40 -20.19 -0.83
CA ASN A 216 21.11 -19.12 -0.17
C ASN A 216 20.38 -17.78 -0.35
N ASP A 217 20.76 -16.77 0.41
CA ASP A 217 20.09 -15.46 0.42
C ASP A 217 20.08 -14.76 -0.95
N GLN A 218 21.14 -14.94 -1.74
CA GLN A 218 21.28 -14.28 -3.06
C GLN A 218 20.25 -14.80 -4.08
N MET A 219 19.65 -15.96 -3.82
CA MET A 219 18.56 -16.50 -4.63
C MET A 219 17.26 -15.70 -4.44
N PHE A 220 17.07 -14.98 -3.34
CA PHE A 220 15.81 -14.31 -3.04
C PHE A 220 15.92 -12.80 -3.23
N ILE A 221 15.02 -12.26 -4.03
CA ILE A 221 14.89 -10.83 -4.24
C ILE A 221 13.46 -10.45 -3.91
N CYS A 222 13.30 -9.56 -2.93
CA CYS A 222 12.01 -9.07 -2.49
C CYS A 222 11.85 -7.62 -2.94
N LYS A 223 10.81 -7.35 -3.73
CA LYS A 223 10.44 -6.01 -4.20
C LYS A 223 9.03 -5.67 -3.76
N THR A 224 8.78 -4.38 -3.64
CA THR A 224 7.42 -3.87 -3.52
C THR A 224 6.86 -3.44 -4.87
N TRP A 225 5.54 -3.37 -5.02
CA TRP A 225 4.92 -2.72 -6.19
C TRP A 225 5.36 -1.25 -6.31
N ASP A 226 5.61 -0.57 -5.20
CA ASP A 226 6.19 0.78 -5.15
C ASP A 226 7.64 0.80 -5.67
N ASP A 227 8.47 -0.22 -5.38
CA ASP A 227 9.81 -0.35 -5.96
C ASP A 227 9.75 -0.51 -7.49
N ILE A 228 8.81 -1.32 -8.00
CA ILE A 228 8.59 -1.47 -9.44
C ILE A 228 8.17 -0.13 -10.05
N TYR A 229 7.19 0.53 -9.44
CA TYR A 229 6.67 1.83 -9.87
C TYR A 229 7.76 2.90 -9.96
N ARG A 230 8.58 3.03 -8.92
CA ARG A 230 9.69 4.00 -8.86
C ARG A 230 10.78 3.65 -9.86
N CYS A 231 11.10 2.35 -9.99
CA CYS A 231 12.08 1.89 -10.99
C CYS A 231 11.66 2.34 -12.39
N LEU A 232 10.41 2.11 -12.79
CA LEU A 232 9.91 2.55 -14.10
C LEU A 232 9.93 4.07 -14.26
N SER A 233 9.53 4.80 -13.21
CA SER A 233 9.53 6.26 -13.19
C SER A 233 10.93 6.86 -13.42
N ASN A 234 11.97 6.24 -12.85
CA ASN A 234 13.35 6.72 -12.99
C ASN A 234 13.87 6.70 -14.44
N TYR A 235 13.27 5.86 -15.31
CA TYR A 235 13.67 5.75 -16.71
C TYR A 235 12.76 6.52 -17.68
N GLU A 236 11.69 7.17 -17.22
CA GLU A 236 10.75 7.93 -18.07
C GLU A 236 11.46 9.00 -18.92
N ASN A 237 12.41 9.73 -18.33
CA ASN A 237 13.19 10.74 -19.05
C ASN A 237 14.14 10.15 -20.09
N GLU A 238 14.66 8.93 -19.86
CA GLU A 238 15.52 8.24 -20.83
C GLU A 238 14.69 7.80 -22.04
N PHE A 239 13.47 7.30 -21.82
CA PHE A 239 12.56 6.95 -22.92
C PHE A 239 12.18 8.16 -23.78
N LEU A 240 12.01 9.35 -23.20
CA LEU A 240 11.67 10.57 -23.95
C LEU A 240 12.75 10.98 -24.96
N GLN A 241 14.00 10.55 -24.76
CA GLN A 241 15.12 10.84 -25.66
C GLN A 241 15.19 9.86 -26.84
N ASN A 242 14.40 8.79 -26.83
CA ASN A 242 14.35 7.75 -27.86
C ASN A 242 13.07 7.91 -28.70
N GLU A 243 13.18 7.98 -30.03
CA GLU A 243 12.01 8.13 -30.94
C GLU A 243 10.99 7.00 -30.76
N LYS A 244 11.43 5.78 -30.40
CA LYS A 244 10.56 4.63 -30.10
C LYS A 244 10.06 4.61 -28.65
N GLY A 245 10.60 5.49 -27.81
CA GLY A 245 10.29 5.56 -26.39
C GLY A 245 8.89 6.06 -26.09
N VAL A 246 8.19 6.69 -27.04
CA VAL A 246 6.79 7.09 -26.86
C VAL A 246 5.89 5.91 -26.52
N ILE A 247 6.05 4.77 -27.21
CA ILE A 247 5.28 3.55 -26.93
C ILE A 247 5.64 3.01 -25.53
N CYS A 248 6.94 2.99 -25.19
CA CYS A 248 7.44 2.58 -23.86
C CYS A 248 6.82 3.45 -22.74
N ILE A 249 6.69 4.75 -22.97
CA ILE A 249 6.10 5.69 -22.00
C ILE A 249 4.61 5.43 -21.81
N GLU A 250 3.85 5.26 -22.88
CA GLU A 250 2.40 5.04 -22.77
C GLU A 250 2.09 3.72 -22.04
N ILE A 251 2.79 2.61 -22.36
CA ILE A 251 2.59 1.34 -21.65
C ILE A 251 3.02 1.42 -20.17
N ILE A 252 4.08 2.18 -19.86
CA ILE A 252 4.51 2.43 -18.48
C ILE A 252 3.44 3.23 -17.73
N LYS A 253 2.90 4.28 -18.34
CA LYS A 253 1.83 5.09 -17.74
C LYS A 253 0.60 4.24 -17.43
N GLU A 254 0.15 3.42 -18.37
CA GLU A 254 -1.03 2.56 -18.15
C GLU A 254 -0.81 1.55 -17.02
N PHE A 255 0.38 0.94 -16.94
CA PHE A 255 0.71 0.02 -15.86
C PHE A 255 0.80 0.72 -14.50
N LYS A 256 1.42 1.90 -14.45
CA LYS A 256 1.48 2.73 -13.24
C LYS A 256 0.09 3.12 -12.75
N GLU A 257 -0.77 3.59 -13.65
CA GLU A 257 -2.17 3.91 -13.33
C GLU A 257 -2.91 2.68 -12.79
N TYR A 258 -2.69 1.50 -13.36
CA TYR A 258 -3.26 0.25 -12.85
C TYR A 258 -2.82 -0.08 -11.41
N LEU A 259 -1.52 0.11 -11.08
CA LEU A 259 -1.00 -0.05 -9.70
C LEU A 259 -1.62 0.96 -8.72
N GLU A 260 -1.82 2.20 -9.15
CA GLU A 260 -2.42 3.25 -8.33
C GLU A 260 -3.91 2.99 -8.07
N MET A 261 -4.68 2.69 -9.13
CA MET A 261 -6.11 2.42 -9.02
C MET A 261 -6.40 1.22 -8.12
N SER A 262 -5.58 0.18 -8.24
CA SER A 262 -5.74 -1.06 -7.47
C SER A 262 -5.39 -0.90 -5.99
N GLY A 263 -4.76 0.21 -5.61
CA GLY A 263 -4.37 0.47 -4.23
C GLY A 263 -3.16 -0.35 -3.80
N GLU A 264 -2.26 -0.65 -4.73
CA GLU A 264 -0.93 -1.19 -4.45
C GLU A 264 0.12 -0.07 -4.30
N VAL A 265 -0.11 1.08 -4.94
CA VAL A 265 0.75 2.27 -4.84
C VAL A 265 -0.06 3.50 -4.42
N LEU A 266 0.51 4.28 -3.49
CA LEU A 266 -0.09 5.53 -3.01
C LEU A 266 0.11 6.64 -4.05
N SER A 267 -0.98 7.16 -4.60
CA SER A 267 -1.03 8.30 -5.52
C SER A 267 -2.15 9.25 -5.11
N LEU A 268 -1.76 10.33 -4.43
CA LEU A 268 -2.70 11.39 -4.10
C LEU A 268 -3.14 12.16 -5.34
N LYS A 269 -2.36 12.11 -6.44
CA LYS A 269 -2.75 12.67 -7.73
C LYS A 269 -3.97 11.93 -8.28
N LEU A 270 -3.97 10.59 -8.24
CA LEU A 270 -5.13 9.79 -8.63
C LEU A 270 -6.35 10.13 -7.76
N ALA A 271 -6.15 10.25 -6.44
CA ALA A 271 -7.22 10.63 -5.50
C ALA A 271 -7.80 12.03 -5.85
N ASN A 272 -6.95 12.99 -6.19
CA ASN A 272 -7.36 14.34 -6.59
C ASN A 272 -8.15 14.33 -7.91
N GLU A 273 -7.67 13.60 -8.92
CA GLU A 273 -8.31 13.47 -10.24
C GLU A 273 -9.64 12.72 -10.18
N ASN A 274 -9.77 11.77 -9.24
CA ASN A 274 -10.96 10.94 -9.03
C ASN A 274 -11.63 11.22 -7.68
N SER A 275 -11.65 12.48 -7.27
CA SER A 275 -12.14 12.89 -5.94
C SER A 275 -13.63 12.57 -5.69
N ASN A 276 -14.43 12.33 -6.72
CA ASN A 276 -15.81 11.88 -6.56
C ASN A 276 -15.95 10.35 -6.40
N ASP A 277 -14.89 9.58 -6.61
CA ASP A 277 -14.89 8.12 -6.47
C ASP A 277 -14.51 7.72 -5.03
N GLN A 278 -15.54 7.40 -4.24
CA GLN A 278 -15.36 7.02 -2.84
C GLN A 278 -14.50 5.78 -2.64
N ASP A 279 -14.47 4.84 -3.59
CA ASP A 279 -13.69 3.62 -3.45
C ASP A 279 -12.20 3.88 -3.72
N ILE A 280 -11.88 4.74 -4.69
CA ILE A 280 -10.50 5.23 -4.90
C ILE A 280 -10.02 5.98 -3.66
N LEU A 281 -10.81 6.92 -3.13
CA LEU A 281 -10.45 7.67 -1.92
C LEU A 281 -10.19 6.75 -0.72
N ARG A 282 -11.03 5.72 -0.50
CA ARG A 282 -10.82 4.76 0.60
C ARG A 282 -9.52 3.97 0.43
N LYS A 283 -9.24 3.47 -0.78
CA LYS A 283 -8.00 2.73 -1.08
C LYS A 283 -6.78 3.60 -0.85
N GLN A 284 -6.80 4.84 -1.34
CA GLN A 284 -5.69 5.79 -1.23
C GLN A 284 -5.49 6.27 0.22
N LEU A 285 -6.58 6.54 0.96
CA LEU A 285 -6.51 6.85 2.38
C LEU A 285 -5.91 5.70 3.18
N ARG A 286 -6.29 4.45 2.91
CA ARG A 286 -5.71 3.28 3.59
C ARG A 286 -4.20 3.23 3.42
N LEU A 287 -3.71 3.40 2.19
CA LEU A 287 -2.27 3.44 1.90
C LEU A 287 -1.57 4.63 2.58
N PHE A 288 -2.21 5.79 2.57
CA PHE A 288 -1.69 6.98 3.24
C PHE A 288 -1.56 6.75 4.75
N LEU A 289 -2.58 6.17 5.38
CA LEU A 289 -2.58 5.83 6.81
C LEU A 289 -1.52 4.78 7.14
N GLU A 290 -1.36 3.73 6.32
CA GLU A 290 -0.31 2.70 6.51
C GLU A 290 1.09 3.34 6.53
N LYS A 291 1.38 4.29 5.64
CA LYS A 291 2.66 5.04 5.68
C LYS A 291 2.74 5.99 6.88
N LEU A 292 1.65 6.68 7.22
CA LEU A 292 1.61 7.58 8.37
C LEU A 292 1.82 6.84 9.69
N ASP A 293 1.26 5.63 9.85
CA ASP A 293 1.42 4.79 11.04
C ASP A 293 2.91 4.50 11.33
N ILE A 294 3.71 4.25 10.29
CA ILE A 294 5.16 4.00 10.42
C ILE A 294 5.86 5.22 11.01
N GLU A 295 5.58 6.42 10.48
CA GLU A 295 6.20 7.65 10.98
C GLU A 295 5.65 8.06 12.36
N VAL A 296 4.36 7.80 12.64
CA VAL A 296 3.77 8.02 13.97
C VAL A 296 4.45 7.14 15.00
N GLU A 297 4.65 5.85 14.71
CA GLU A 297 5.30 4.93 15.65
C GLU A 297 6.73 5.39 15.97
N LYS A 298 7.47 5.77 14.93
CA LYS A 298 8.84 6.28 15.05
C LYS A 298 8.95 7.56 15.88
N GLU A 299 8.03 8.50 15.68
CA GLU A 299 8.12 9.84 16.26
C GLU A 299 7.47 9.96 17.64
N PHE A 300 6.50 9.09 17.94
CA PHE A 300 5.75 9.15 19.20
C PHE A 300 6.00 7.94 20.10
N SER A 301 6.82 6.97 19.69
CA SER A 301 7.22 5.80 20.50
C SER A 301 6.02 5.07 21.11
N GLY A 302 4.93 4.94 20.34
CA GLY A 302 3.69 4.28 20.75
C GLY A 302 2.72 5.11 21.61
N ASP A 303 3.06 6.36 21.99
CA ASP A 303 2.15 7.23 22.77
C ASP A 303 0.88 7.61 22.00
N LEU A 304 0.98 7.68 20.66
CA LEU A 304 -0.14 7.90 19.76
C LEU A 304 -0.42 6.60 19.00
N LYS A 305 -1.67 6.19 18.98
CA LYS A 305 -2.13 5.01 18.25
C LYS A 305 -3.37 5.34 17.42
N ARG A 306 -3.48 4.71 16.26
CA ARG A 306 -4.64 4.80 15.39
C ARG A 306 -5.80 4.02 15.98
N GLY A 307 -7.02 4.58 15.95
CA GLY A 307 -8.21 3.99 16.55
C GLY A 307 -8.71 2.68 15.93
N ASP A 308 -8.14 2.28 14.80
CA ASP A 308 -8.39 1.04 14.05
C ASP A 308 -9.89 0.72 13.87
N ARG A 309 -10.64 1.75 13.48
CA ARG A 309 -12.04 1.58 13.06
C ARG A 309 -12.11 0.76 11.77
N ASN A 310 -13.24 0.09 11.56
CA ASN A 310 -13.59 -0.34 10.21
C ASN A 310 -13.64 0.90 9.31
N LEU A 311 -12.74 0.97 8.32
CA LEU A 311 -12.63 2.07 7.36
C LEU A 311 -13.81 2.09 6.36
N ASP A 312 -15.04 2.04 6.86
CA ASP A 312 -16.24 2.25 6.04
C ASP A 312 -16.34 3.73 5.59
N GLY A 313 -15.54 4.60 6.20
CA GLY A 313 -15.48 6.03 5.95
C GLY A 313 -14.12 6.49 5.45
N ASN A 314 -14.13 7.65 4.81
CA ASN A 314 -12.95 8.33 4.28
C ASN A 314 -12.19 9.13 5.35
N TRP A 315 -12.09 8.59 6.57
CA TRP A 315 -11.35 9.19 7.68
C TRP A 315 -11.05 8.21 8.81
N ASP A 316 -9.95 8.45 9.53
CA ASP A 316 -9.58 7.77 10.77
C ASP A 316 -9.01 8.77 11.79
N PHE A 317 -8.63 8.29 12.97
CA PHE A 317 -8.09 9.13 14.03
C PHE A 317 -6.89 8.50 14.76
N TYR A 318 -6.03 9.37 15.27
CA TYR A 318 -4.94 9.06 16.19
C TYR A 318 -5.22 9.69 17.55
N GLY A 319 -5.25 8.85 18.57
CA GLY A 319 -5.48 9.25 19.96
C GLY A 319 -4.32 8.86 20.87
N LYS A 320 -4.28 9.44 22.06
CA LYS A 320 -3.34 9.03 23.09
C LYS A 320 -3.73 7.64 23.63
N LEU A 321 -2.76 6.75 23.75
CA LEU A 321 -2.96 5.45 24.37
C LEU A 321 -3.07 5.59 25.90
N ASN A 322 -4.20 5.16 26.47
CA ASN A 322 -4.47 5.12 27.90
C ASN A 322 -4.70 3.65 28.31
N GLY A 323 -3.63 2.97 28.71
CA GLY A 323 -3.68 1.51 28.91
C GLY A 323 -3.88 0.80 27.58
N THR A 324 -5.02 0.12 27.41
CA THR A 324 -5.40 -0.55 26.15
C THR A 324 -6.36 0.28 25.29
N GLU A 325 -6.87 1.41 25.80
CA GLU A 325 -7.86 2.22 25.10
C GLU A 325 -7.23 3.44 24.45
N ILE A 326 -7.71 3.78 23.26
CA ILE A 326 -7.25 4.95 22.51
C ILE A 326 -8.22 6.11 22.76
N SER A 327 -7.71 7.22 23.28
CA SER A 327 -8.52 8.41 23.56
C SER A 327 -9.17 8.94 22.27
N GLN A 328 -10.50 9.01 22.27
CA GLN A 328 -11.27 9.52 21.15
C GLN A 328 -11.58 11.02 21.24
N ASN A 329 -11.18 11.71 22.31
CA ASN A 329 -11.42 13.16 22.44
C ASN A 329 -10.55 13.80 23.54
N PRO A 330 -9.67 14.74 23.20
CA PRO A 330 -9.28 15.18 21.85
C PRO A 330 -8.49 14.09 21.09
N HIS A 331 -8.45 14.21 19.76
CA HIS A 331 -7.69 13.32 18.85
C HIS A 331 -7.25 14.08 17.59
N PHE A 332 -6.35 13.47 16.82
CA PHE A 332 -6.04 13.92 15.46
C PHE A 332 -6.90 13.13 14.47
N SER A 333 -7.68 13.82 13.65
CA SER A 333 -8.45 13.25 12.54
C SER A 333 -7.64 13.35 11.26
N ILE A 334 -7.53 12.26 10.51
CA ILE A 334 -6.99 12.22 9.14
C ILE A 334 -8.13 11.84 8.21
N TYR A 335 -8.37 12.61 7.16
CA TYR A 335 -9.48 12.36 6.25
C TYR A 335 -9.15 12.67 4.79
N MET A 336 -9.88 12.03 3.88
CA MET A 336 -9.75 12.19 2.43
C MET A 336 -11.15 12.20 1.79
N PHE A 337 -11.81 13.35 1.77
CA PHE A 337 -13.19 13.54 1.27
C PHE A 337 -13.22 14.05 -0.18
N GLU A 338 -14.40 14.25 -0.75
CA GLU A 338 -14.58 14.65 -2.17
C GLU A 338 -14.00 16.01 -2.54
N GLU A 339 -13.75 16.86 -1.55
CA GLU A 339 -13.25 18.22 -1.79
C GLU A 339 -11.84 18.41 -1.24
N GLU A 340 -11.32 17.48 -0.43
CA GLU A 340 -10.17 17.74 0.42
C GLU A 340 -9.52 16.53 1.08
N LEU A 341 -8.25 16.73 1.47
CA LEU A 341 -7.48 15.89 2.38
C LEU A 341 -7.01 16.74 3.57
N GLY A 342 -7.11 16.20 4.79
CA GLY A 342 -6.80 16.98 5.98
C GLY A 342 -6.26 16.18 7.16
N CYS A 343 -5.51 16.89 8.01
CA CYS A 343 -5.08 16.47 9.33
C CYS A 343 -5.46 17.54 10.35
N VAL A 344 -6.25 17.16 11.34
CA VAL A 344 -6.96 18.12 12.21
C VAL A 344 -6.95 17.65 13.66
N LEU A 345 -6.60 18.54 14.59
CA LEU A 345 -6.89 18.35 16.01
C LEU A 345 -8.38 18.59 16.24
N THR A 346 -9.11 17.53 16.52
CA THR A 346 -10.56 17.54 16.74
C THR A 346 -10.86 17.42 18.23
N SER A 347 -11.74 18.30 18.74
CA SER A 347 -12.28 18.18 20.10
C SER A 347 -13.76 18.51 20.19
N SER A 348 -14.54 17.59 20.78
CA SER A 348 -15.98 17.75 20.94
C SER A 348 -16.41 18.40 22.26
N LYS A 349 -17.68 18.79 22.36
CA LYS A 349 -18.31 19.72 23.32
C LYS A 349 -17.86 19.63 24.78
N GLY A 350 -17.52 18.43 25.27
CA GLY A 350 -17.04 18.22 26.64
C GLY A 350 -15.57 18.59 26.88
N LYS A 351 -14.76 18.69 25.82
CA LYS A 351 -13.31 18.92 25.87
C LYS A 351 -12.85 20.13 25.05
N THR A 352 -13.72 20.72 24.23
CA THR A 352 -13.42 21.97 23.49
C THR A 352 -12.90 23.08 24.41
N LYS A 353 -13.48 23.23 25.62
CA LYS A 353 -12.99 24.17 26.63
C LYS A 353 -11.55 23.86 27.04
N ARG A 354 -11.24 22.59 27.31
CA ARG A 354 -9.91 22.13 27.71
C ARG A 354 -8.86 22.46 26.65
N VAL A 355 -9.19 22.32 25.36
CA VAL A 355 -8.27 22.64 24.26
C VAL A 355 -8.08 24.15 24.10
N LEU A 356 -9.18 24.91 23.92
CA LEU A 356 -9.12 26.34 23.64
C LEU A 356 -8.55 27.18 24.79
N GLU A 357 -8.82 26.78 26.03
CA GLU A 357 -8.33 27.47 27.22
C GLU A 357 -7.06 26.83 27.78
N HIS A 358 -6.42 25.89 27.07
CA HIS A 358 -5.16 25.32 27.51
C HIS A 358 -4.06 26.40 27.53
N LYS A 359 -3.26 26.45 28.60
CA LYS A 359 -2.26 27.51 28.82
C LYS A 359 -1.27 27.71 27.66
N SER A 360 -0.92 26.64 26.96
CA SER A 360 0.02 26.67 25.84
C SER A 360 -0.65 26.82 24.48
N PHE A 361 -1.97 26.70 24.37
CA PHE A 361 -2.65 26.62 23.07
C PHE A 361 -2.37 27.83 22.18
N LYS A 362 -2.51 29.05 22.71
CA LYS A 362 -2.19 30.29 21.97
C LYS A 362 -0.74 30.31 21.49
N GLN A 363 0.20 29.98 22.37
CA GLN A 363 1.63 29.97 22.04
C GLN A 363 1.94 28.93 20.97
N THR A 364 1.41 27.71 21.11
CA THR A 364 1.59 26.63 20.13
C THR A 364 1.04 27.02 18.77
N LEU A 365 -0.16 27.59 18.70
CA LEU A 365 -0.77 27.97 17.42
C LEU A 365 0.02 29.10 16.74
N ASN A 366 0.43 30.12 17.49
CA ASN A 366 1.27 31.21 16.97
C ASN A 366 2.64 30.69 16.49
N SER A 367 3.29 29.83 17.27
CA SER A 367 4.58 29.24 16.89
C SER A 367 4.46 28.37 15.65
N PHE A 368 3.47 27.48 15.60
CA PHE A 368 3.23 26.62 14.46
C PHE A 368 2.95 27.43 13.19
N TYR A 369 2.06 28.42 13.27
CA TYR A 369 1.78 29.31 12.14
C TYR A 369 3.04 30.07 11.68
N SER A 370 3.78 30.68 12.61
CA SER A 370 4.97 31.48 12.28
C SER A 370 6.08 30.65 11.62
N GLN A 371 6.27 29.40 12.06
CA GLN A 371 7.27 28.49 11.52
C GLN A 371 6.89 27.91 10.16
N ASN A 372 5.58 27.77 9.88
CA ASN A 372 5.11 27.05 8.70
C ASN A 372 4.46 27.95 7.63
N LYS A 373 4.23 29.23 7.88
CA LYS A 373 3.58 30.13 6.91
C LYS A 373 4.28 30.23 5.56
N GLU A 374 5.61 30.09 5.52
CA GLU A 374 6.38 30.19 4.27
C GLU A 374 6.33 28.88 3.47
N ASN A 375 6.55 27.75 4.15
CA ASN A 375 6.64 26.43 3.52
C ASN A 375 5.26 25.84 3.21
N LEU A 376 4.37 25.81 4.21
CA LEU A 376 3.01 25.30 4.06
C LEU A 376 2.13 26.34 3.37
N GLY A 377 2.20 27.60 3.79
CA GLY A 377 1.26 28.63 3.36
C GLY A 377 0.06 28.75 4.30
N SER A 378 -0.34 29.98 4.56
CA SER A 378 -1.50 30.30 5.41
C SER A 378 -2.83 29.81 4.85
N ASP A 379 -2.93 29.61 3.54
CA ASP A 379 -4.14 29.15 2.84
C ASP A 379 -4.59 27.72 3.21
N PHE A 380 -3.68 26.86 3.70
CA PHE A 380 -4.02 25.48 4.12
C PHE A 380 -4.36 25.37 5.60
N LEU A 381 -4.06 26.41 6.38
CA LEU A 381 -4.30 26.43 7.81
C LEU A 381 -5.70 26.97 8.09
N PHE A 382 -6.43 26.26 8.94
CA PHE A 382 -7.77 26.68 9.30
C PHE A 382 -8.06 26.45 10.78
N PHE A 383 -9.01 27.24 11.27
CA PHE A 383 -9.66 27.11 12.55
C PHE A 383 -11.17 27.04 12.32
N GLU A 384 -11.84 26.10 12.96
CA GLU A 384 -13.26 25.91 12.79
C GLU A 384 -13.97 25.53 14.10
N LEU A 385 -15.08 26.21 14.37
CA LEU A 385 -16.04 25.85 15.41
C LEU A 385 -17.37 25.51 14.73
N MET A 386 -17.88 24.32 15.00
CA MET A 386 -19.07 23.82 14.33
C MET A 386 -20.06 23.19 15.31
N ASN A 387 -21.34 23.29 14.96
CA ASN A 387 -22.43 22.57 15.59
C ASN A 387 -23.34 22.04 14.49
N TYR A 388 -23.38 20.73 14.34
CA TYR A 388 -24.18 20.06 13.32
C TYR A 388 -25.28 19.21 13.95
N ARG A 389 -26.34 18.96 13.17
CA ARG A 389 -27.37 17.95 13.47
C ARG A 389 -27.27 16.85 12.42
N ILE A 390 -27.27 15.60 12.86
CA ILE A 390 -27.41 14.45 11.97
C ILE A 390 -28.89 14.37 11.60
N ILE A 391 -29.19 14.39 10.31
CA ILE A 391 -30.53 14.25 9.77
C ILE A 391 -30.72 12.80 9.33
N ASP A 392 -31.46 12.04 10.12
CA ASP A 392 -31.89 10.70 9.74
C ASP A 392 -33.18 10.78 8.93
N TRP A 393 -33.06 10.70 7.61
CA TRP A 393 -34.20 10.69 6.71
C TRP A 393 -35.05 9.40 6.85
N LYS A 394 -34.47 8.34 7.43
CA LYS A 394 -35.13 7.05 7.70
C LYS A 394 -34.72 6.49 9.07
N LYS A 395 -35.70 6.12 9.89
CA LYS A 395 -35.47 5.55 11.24
C LYS A 395 -34.68 4.25 11.16
N GLY A 396 -33.50 4.20 11.80
CA GLY A 396 -32.61 3.04 11.83
C GLY A 396 -31.43 3.10 10.84
N GLN A 397 -31.24 4.20 10.12
CA GLN A 397 -30.07 4.41 9.27
C GLN A 397 -28.85 4.79 10.13
N ILE A 398 -27.68 4.20 9.84
CA ILE A 398 -26.42 4.42 10.58
C ILE A 398 -25.71 5.71 10.11
N ARG A 399 -26.19 6.32 9.01
CA ARG A 399 -25.65 7.55 8.41
C ARG A 399 -26.80 8.50 8.06
N GLY A 400 -26.71 9.74 8.54
CA GLY A 400 -27.58 10.84 8.17
C GLY A 400 -26.75 12.02 7.65
N ASP A 401 -27.35 12.83 6.78
CA ASP A 401 -26.69 14.06 6.31
C ASP A 401 -26.52 15.02 7.49
N SER A 402 -25.36 15.63 7.64
CA SER A 402 -25.13 16.63 8.68
C SER A 402 -25.59 18.01 8.19
N ALA A 403 -26.50 18.65 8.93
CA ALA A 403 -26.82 20.05 8.73
C ALA A 403 -26.13 20.92 9.79
N ASP A 404 -25.28 21.84 9.33
CA ASP A 404 -24.62 22.82 10.18
C ASP A 404 -25.64 23.83 10.73
N THR A 405 -25.83 23.83 12.05
CA THR A 405 -26.67 24.80 12.77
C THR A 405 -25.88 26.03 13.23
N PHE A 406 -24.56 25.90 13.35
CA PHE A 406 -23.63 26.98 13.61
C PHE A 406 -22.27 26.60 13.04
N ARG A 407 -21.60 27.53 12.37
CA ARG A 407 -20.27 27.35 11.81
C ARG A 407 -19.51 28.66 11.84
N LEU A 408 -18.40 28.71 12.56
CA LEU A 408 -17.40 29.76 12.49
C LEU A 408 -16.14 29.14 11.91
N LYS A 409 -15.80 29.49 10.67
CA LYS A 409 -14.62 29.00 9.96
C LYS A 409 -13.72 30.18 9.62
N ILE A 410 -12.44 30.05 9.94
CA ILE A 410 -11.43 31.08 9.71
C ILE A 410 -10.25 30.42 9.02
N ARG A 411 -9.88 30.95 7.84
CA ARG A 411 -8.64 30.57 7.17
C ARG A 411 -7.53 31.54 7.55
N PHE A 412 -6.30 31.06 7.68
CA PHE A 412 -5.23 31.91 8.18
C PHE A 412 -4.77 32.94 7.15
N ASP A 413 -5.01 32.73 5.86
CA ASP A 413 -4.78 33.74 4.82
C ASP A 413 -5.75 34.94 4.94
N GLU A 414 -6.94 34.72 5.50
CA GLU A 414 -7.90 35.78 5.81
C GLU A 414 -7.43 36.61 7.00
N LEU A 415 -6.69 36.02 7.95
CA LEU A 415 -6.08 36.75 9.06
C LEU A 415 -5.04 37.74 8.56
N GLU A 416 -4.17 37.35 7.62
CA GLU A 416 -3.16 38.22 7.02
C GLU A 416 -3.75 39.44 6.30
N LYS A 417 -4.94 39.26 5.71
CA LYS A 417 -5.68 40.32 5.01
C LYS A 417 -6.51 41.19 5.95
N SER A 418 -6.63 40.81 7.23
CA SER A 418 -7.47 41.47 8.22
C SER A 418 -6.64 42.14 9.32
N SER A 419 -7.29 42.94 10.16
CA SER A 419 -6.70 43.44 11.41
C SER A 419 -6.79 42.43 12.58
N LEU A 420 -7.32 41.23 12.35
CA LEU A 420 -7.54 40.23 13.38
C LEU A 420 -6.27 39.41 13.62
N SER A 421 -5.74 39.46 14.84
CA SER A 421 -4.64 38.60 15.26
C SER A 421 -5.12 37.17 15.57
N ILE A 422 -4.20 36.20 15.59
CA ILE A 422 -4.47 34.83 16.06
C ILE A 422 -5.05 34.85 17.48
N ASP A 423 -4.54 35.71 18.37
CA ASP A 423 -5.06 35.83 19.73
C ASP A 423 -6.51 36.35 19.74
N GLY A 424 -6.82 37.35 18.91
CA GLY A 424 -8.18 37.87 18.75
C GLY A 424 -9.14 36.83 18.14
N MET A 425 -8.65 36.00 17.22
CA MET A 425 -9.38 34.83 16.71
C MET A 425 -9.71 33.85 17.84
N ILE A 426 -8.73 33.49 18.67
CA ILE A 426 -8.92 32.54 19.77
C ILE A 426 -9.90 33.11 20.82
N ASP A 427 -9.80 34.39 21.14
CA ASP A 427 -10.72 35.05 22.08
C ASP A 427 -12.15 35.05 21.54
N THR A 428 -12.31 35.28 20.23
CA THR A 428 -13.59 35.15 19.52
C THR A 428 -14.11 33.71 19.58
N ALA A 429 -13.25 32.73 19.35
CA ALA A 429 -13.60 31.31 19.43
C ALA A 429 -14.06 30.90 20.84
N ILE A 430 -13.38 31.36 21.89
CA ILE A 430 -13.76 31.11 23.29
C ILE A 430 -15.17 31.68 23.56
N LYS A 431 -15.48 32.88 23.05
CA LYS A 431 -16.80 33.51 23.19
C LYS A 431 -17.90 32.70 22.49
N PHE A 432 -17.65 32.16 21.30
CA PHE A 432 -18.64 31.39 20.54
C PHE A 432 -18.68 29.89 20.88
N ARG A 433 -17.70 29.37 21.63
CA ARG A 433 -17.64 27.97 22.06
C ARG A 433 -18.97 27.40 22.61
N PRO A 434 -19.77 28.11 23.43
CA PRO A 434 -21.02 27.56 23.95
C PRO A 434 -22.02 27.13 22.86
N LEU A 435 -21.91 27.70 21.66
CA LEU A 435 -22.74 27.36 20.49
C LEU A 435 -22.21 26.17 19.71
N ALA A 436 -20.94 25.79 19.90
CA ALA A 436 -20.26 24.75 19.15
C ALA A 436 -20.37 23.37 19.82
N LYS A 437 -20.44 22.31 19.00
CA LYS A 437 -20.26 20.92 19.43
C LYS A 437 -18.84 20.42 19.20
N GLN A 438 -18.08 21.05 18.31
CA GLN A 438 -16.76 20.62 17.90
C GLN A 438 -15.89 21.83 17.58
N VAL A 439 -14.61 21.71 17.91
CA VAL A 439 -13.54 22.54 17.37
C VAL A 439 -12.61 21.68 16.55
N ASP A 440 -12.22 22.22 15.42
CA ASP A 440 -11.26 21.66 14.49
C ASP A 440 -10.19 22.71 14.20
N ILE A 441 -8.94 22.29 14.29
CA ILE A 441 -7.79 23.13 13.96
C ILE A 441 -6.85 22.25 13.19
N GLY A 442 -6.40 22.69 12.03
CA GLY A 442 -5.52 21.81 11.27
C GLY A 442 -5.12 22.34 9.93
N ILE A 443 -4.63 21.38 9.16
CA ILE A 443 -4.15 21.55 7.81
C ILE A 443 -5.14 20.87 6.89
N LYS A 444 -5.58 21.60 5.88
CA LYS A 444 -6.56 21.14 4.90
C LYS A 444 -6.10 21.51 3.50
N PHE A 445 -6.00 20.51 2.66
CA PHE A 445 -5.65 20.61 1.25
C PHE A 445 -6.90 20.39 0.42
N PRO A 446 -7.43 21.43 -0.25
CA PRO A 446 -8.50 21.21 -1.19
C PRO A 446 -7.96 20.50 -2.43
N TRP A 447 -8.77 19.61 -3.00
CA TRP A 447 -8.49 19.06 -4.32
C TRP A 447 -8.52 20.17 -5.36
N VAL A 448 -7.49 20.20 -6.20
CA VAL A 448 -7.30 21.25 -7.18
C VAL A 448 -8.06 20.89 -8.45
N LYS A 449 -9.24 21.46 -8.66
CA LYS A 449 -9.87 21.55 -9.99
C LYS A 449 -9.22 22.72 -10.73
N LEU A 450 -8.33 22.41 -11.68
CA LEU A 450 -7.44 23.35 -12.41
C LEU A 450 -8.17 24.33 -13.35
N LYS A 451 -9.05 25.24 -12.87
CA LYS A 451 -9.81 26.13 -13.78
C LYS A 451 -9.88 27.64 -13.47
N ASP A 452 -9.30 28.14 -12.38
CA ASP A 452 -9.45 29.58 -12.00
C ASP A 452 -8.12 30.34 -11.87
N GLU A 453 -7.97 31.50 -12.51
CA GLU A 453 -6.66 32.15 -12.75
C GLU A 453 -6.01 32.82 -11.51
N ASN A 454 -6.74 33.00 -10.41
CA ASN A 454 -6.27 33.82 -9.27
C ASN A 454 -5.49 33.10 -8.15
N THR A 455 -5.04 31.85 -8.35
CA THR A 455 -4.37 31.07 -7.28
C THR A 455 -3.21 30.21 -7.77
N GLU A 456 -2.47 30.64 -8.79
CA GLU A 456 -1.38 29.84 -9.39
C GLU A 456 -0.35 29.35 -8.35
N LYS A 457 0.10 30.23 -7.44
CA LYS A 457 1.03 29.87 -6.36
C LYS A 457 0.44 28.85 -5.36
N PHE A 458 -0.82 29.04 -4.97
CA PHE A 458 -1.51 28.12 -4.07
C PHE A 458 -1.69 26.74 -4.71
N ARG A 459 -2.08 26.71 -5.99
CA ARG A 459 -2.20 25.47 -6.77
C ARG A 459 -0.88 24.77 -6.96
N ALA A 460 0.19 25.50 -7.26
CA ALA A 460 1.52 24.93 -7.39
C ALA A 460 1.94 24.26 -6.06
N ARG A 461 1.74 24.93 -4.92
CA ARG A 461 2.00 24.33 -3.59
C ARG A 461 1.15 23.09 -3.32
N ALA A 462 -0.15 23.17 -3.55
CA ALA A 462 -1.06 22.03 -3.36
C ALA A 462 -0.67 20.85 -4.28
N TYR A 463 -0.38 21.13 -5.54
CA TYR A 463 0.05 20.12 -6.51
C TYR A 463 1.38 19.47 -6.11
N ASN A 464 2.36 20.25 -5.62
CA ASN A 464 3.62 19.71 -5.15
C ASN A 464 3.43 18.73 -3.98
N LEU A 465 2.61 19.09 -2.99
CA LEU A 465 2.32 18.22 -1.85
C LEU A 465 1.51 16.98 -2.24
N ILE A 466 0.56 17.10 -3.16
CA ILE A 466 -0.17 15.97 -3.75
C ILE A 466 0.78 15.05 -4.53
N SER A 467 1.76 15.62 -5.22
CA SER A 467 2.76 14.85 -5.99
C SER A 467 3.82 14.19 -5.10
N ASN A 468 3.91 14.57 -3.82
CA ASN A 468 4.89 14.06 -2.86
C ASN A 468 4.22 13.66 -1.54
N PRO A 469 3.59 12.47 -1.47
CA PRO A 469 2.88 12.02 -0.27
C PRO A 469 3.76 11.95 0.98
N ASP A 470 5.05 11.67 0.83
CA ASP A 470 5.99 11.57 1.96
C ASP A 470 6.24 12.95 2.61
N GLU A 471 6.25 14.04 1.83
CA GLU A 471 6.34 15.42 2.35
C GLU A 471 5.07 15.85 3.07
N LEU A 472 3.91 15.44 2.56
CA LEU A 472 2.64 15.67 3.23
C LEU A 472 2.55 14.91 4.58
N ILE A 473 3.02 13.66 4.62
CA ILE A 473 3.10 12.88 5.86
C ILE A 473 3.98 13.59 6.89
N ARG A 474 5.17 14.09 6.49
CA ARG A 474 6.04 14.86 7.40
C ARG A 474 5.34 16.09 7.94
N THR A 475 4.64 16.82 7.08
CA THR A 475 3.84 17.99 7.47
C THR A 475 2.80 17.62 8.54
N TYR A 476 2.10 16.50 8.37
CA TYR A 476 1.14 16.00 9.36
C TYR A 476 1.80 15.58 10.68
N ILE A 477 2.95 14.91 10.62
CA ILE A 477 3.74 14.54 11.80
C ILE A 477 4.18 15.79 12.58
N GLU A 478 4.68 16.82 11.91
CA GLU A 478 5.07 18.08 12.53
C GLU A 478 3.89 18.77 13.23
N PHE A 479 2.74 18.83 12.56
CA PHE A 479 1.50 19.29 13.17
C PHE A 479 1.12 18.47 14.41
N MET A 480 1.13 17.14 14.30
CA MET A 480 0.80 16.26 15.43
C MET A 480 1.77 16.47 16.60
N LYS A 481 3.07 16.64 16.34
CA LYS A 481 4.09 16.93 17.37
C LYS A 481 3.79 18.21 18.11
N CYS A 482 3.49 19.29 17.39
CA CYS A 482 3.19 20.60 17.99
C CYS A 482 1.97 20.53 18.92
N PHE A 483 0.94 19.79 18.53
CA PHE A 483 -0.36 19.80 19.23
C PHE A 483 -0.59 18.60 20.16
N LYS A 484 0.27 17.58 20.18
CA LYS A 484 0.11 16.33 20.99
C LYS A 484 -0.14 16.59 22.47
N HIS A 485 0.47 17.62 23.04
CA HIS A 485 0.33 17.95 24.45
C HIS A 485 -1.08 18.40 24.85
N LEU A 486 -1.96 18.66 23.88
CA LEU A 486 -3.36 19.05 24.10
C LEU A 486 -4.30 17.85 24.23
N LEU A 487 -3.85 16.64 23.93
CA LEU A 487 -4.60 15.38 24.04
C LEU A 487 -4.95 15.02 25.51
#